data_AF-A0A9P6K7X7-F1
#
_entry.id   AF-A0A9P6K7X7-F1
#
_cell.length_a   1.000
_cell.length_b   1.000
_cell.length_c   1.000
_cell.angle_alpha   90.00
_cell.angle_beta   90.00
_cell.angle_gamma   90.00
#
_symmetry.space_group_name_H-M   'P 1'
#
loop_
_entity.id
_entity.type
_entity.pdbx_description
1 polymer ?
#
loop_
_entity_poly.entity_id
_entity_poly.type
_entity_poly.pdbx_seq_one_letter_code
_entity_poly.pdbx_strand_id
1 'polypeptide(L)'
;MSVPLYTYPCLTSTASGDLLLLGISSAAEGTLNAHKLDLSNLSSPVATLYATQSFPTDWTSKSPTACFPYSGNTASIAFFAQFGSLSRFTNIRANGNIEPPIYYRDVAFVSPKLFSFAGTKDYFDFFHVYTNNTYSGTGSSWSGTRFNATDSLYSFHSYYTSQYPSALPRVTVGTFSPGGLAGYSVVFDKAGSGTIFSTQLNTNSVLGDANGSLITLAKAQDVDMNGIKLTDAAIPVTMSNVGYLLDKASDGTTVIYSINPSQSPKLQALSITSDVPTFSTVQSAAVVGSKIITYSTFNASTVFINSFDTTGGIWTGPNLIKAAKPPSPTSSSNNGGDDDGGTKTPLGAIIGGVVGGLVVIALIVFFVVRKRRNGYKPAAVSPPTSSDYQDPGKIEDSTTHSALPLMQQVYPDQQQQQAYYQQQQPYTYTPPTLFSQEQHPTTAPIIFQPQSTSGSSPTYTKAAYSSSNQPSNPQSTSGSSPTDTQAAYSSSNQPSNPQSTSGSSPTDTPAAYYSSNQPSNPQSTSGSIPTYIQAAYTSSNQPSNPQSTSGSIPTYIQAAYSSSNQPSNPQYVGHDLTSTTVSETMESGLNSVTVPPSNPQFVP
;
A
#
# COMPACT_ATOMS: atom_id res chain seq x y z
N MET A 1 12.82 -2.44 -27.39
CA MET A 1 13.42 -1.09 -27.24
C MET A 1 14.02 -0.96 -25.86
N SER A 2 14.85 0.06 -25.58
CA SER A 2 15.27 0.36 -24.21
C SER A 2 14.05 0.67 -23.34
N VAL A 3 14.13 0.38 -22.04
CA VAL A 3 13.05 0.70 -21.10
C VAL A 3 12.85 2.22 -21.04
N PRO A 4 11.61 2.72 -21.24
CA PRO A 4 11.34 4.16 -21.23
C PRO A 4 11.54 4.76 -19.84
N LEU A 5 11.95 6.03 -19.81
CA LEU A 5 12.11 6.82 -18.59
C LEU A 5 10.81 7.55 -18.25
N TYR A 6 10.23 7.24 -17.09
CA TYR A 6 9.08 7.96 -16.52
C TYR A 6 9.43 8.62 -15.18
N THR A 7 8.89 9.83 -14.97
CA THR A 7 9.01 10.57 -13.69
C THR A 7 8.17 9.95 -12.58
N TYR A 8 6.97 9.47 -12.93
CA TYR A 8 6.08 8.74 -12.04
C TYR A 8 5.67 7.44 -12.73
N PRO A 9 6.58 6.45 -12.77
CA PRO A 9 6.27 5.14 -13.30
C PRO A 9 5.29 4.44 -12.37
N CYS A 10 4.50 3.53 -12.91
CA CYS A 10 3.90 2.48 -12.10
C CYS A 10 4.15 1.13 -12.79
N LEU A 11 4.32 0.09 -11.96
CA LEU A 11 4.47 -1.28 -12.40
C LEU A 11 3.24 -2.07 -11.96
N THR A 12 2.80 -3.01 -12.80
CA THR A 12 1.79 -4.00 -12.41
C THR A 12 2.01 -5.28 -13.18
N SER A 13 1.72 -6.42 -12.56
CA SER A 13 1.60 -7.68 -13.28
C SER A 13 0.22 -7.81 -13.93
N THR A 14 0.09 -8.82 -14.77
CA THR A 14 -1.19 -9.27 -15.36
C THR A 14 -1.51 -10.67 -14.84
N ALA A 15 -2.75 -11.13 -15.03
CA ALA A 15 -3.14 -12.49 -14.66
C ALA A 15 -2.31 -13.58 -15.38
N SER A 16 -1.76 -13.29 -16.57
CA SER A 16 -0.86 -14.22 -17.29
C SER A 16 0.58 -14.20 -16.78
N GLY A 17 0.91 -13.32 -15.83
CA GLY A 17 2.27 -13.14 -15.31
C GLY A 17 3.13 -12.16 -16.11
N ASP A 18 2.62 -11.56 -17.20
CA ASP A 18 3.33 -10.47 -17.88
C ASP A 18 3.49 -9.29 -16.93
N LEU A 19 4.63 -8.59 -17.02
CA LEU A 19 4.86 -7.34 -16.30
C LEU A 19 4.64 -6.15 -17.22
N LEU A 20 3.82 -5.20 -16.78
CA LEU A 20 3.55 -3.93 -17.45
C LEU A 20 4.25 -2.79 -16.72
N LEU A 21 4.91 -1.92 -17.50
CA LEU A 21 5.37 -0.61 -17.09
C LEU A 21 4.50 0.45 -17.74
N LEU A 22 3.84 1.26 -16.91
CA LEU A 22 2.98 2.34 -17.35
C LEU A 22 3.53 3.68 -16.90
N GLY A 23 3.31 4.70 -17.72
CA GLY A 23 3.67 6.06 -17.39
C GLY A 23 3.45 7.04 -18.52
N ILE A 24 3.66 8.31 -18.19
CA ILE A 24 3.54 9.44 -19.09
C ILE A 24 4.92 10.07 -19.20
N SER A 25 5.45 10.13 -20.41
CA SER A 25 6.78 10.72 -20.65
C SER A 25 6.63 12.23 -20.74
N SER A 26 7.59 12.97 -20.16
CA SER A 26 7.66 14.43 -20.34
C SER A 26 7.87 14.85 -21.80
N ALA A 27 8.44 13.96 -22.63
CA ALA A 27 8.59 14.19 -24.07
C ALA A 27 7.29 13.97 -24.86
N ALA A 28 6.29 13.31 -24.26
CA ALA A 28 5.00 12.99 -24.87
C ALA A 28 3.87 13.28 -23.86
N GLU A 29 3.87 14.51 -23.33
CA GLU A 29 2.85 14.97 -22.37
C GLU A 29 1.45 14.74 -22.96
N GLY A 30 0.49 14.34 -22.10
CA GLY A 30 -0.84 13.98 -22.56
C GLY A 30 -1.01 12.56 -23.07
N THR A 31 0.08 11.78 -23.16
CA THR A 31 0.04 10.41 -23.69
C THR A 31 0.43 9.39 -22.63
N LEU A 32 -0.54 8.56 -22.24
CA LEU A 32 -0.31 7.39 -21.40
C LEU A 32 0.19 6.23 -22.26
N ASN A 33 1.31 5.64 -21.88
CA ASN A 33 1.86 4.47 -22.54
C ASN A 33 1.96 3.29 -21.56
N ALA A 34 1.65 2.10 -22.05
CA ALA A 34 1.90 0.84 -21.35
C ALA A 34 2.89 0.00 -22.18
N HIS A 35 3.93 -0.49 -21.53
CA HIS A 35 4.94 -1.35 -22.12
C HIS A 35 4.94 -2.71 -21.43
N LYS A 36 4.98 -3.79 -22.20
CA LYS A 36 5.33 -5.11 -21.69
C LYS A 36 6.85 -5.19 -21.49
N LEU A 37 7.28 -5.67 -20.33
CA LEU A 37 8.69 -5.86 -19.99
C LEU A 37 9.07 -7.33 -20.12
N ASP A 38 10.08 -7.61 -20.94
CA ASP A 38 10.78 -8.89 -20.95
C ASP A 38 11.93 -8.85 -19.94
N LEU A 39 11.86 -9.73 -18.95
CA LEU A 39 12.81 -9.84 -17.85
C LEU A 39 13.71 -11.08 -17.95
N SER A 40 13.77 -11.74 -19.11
CA SER A 40 14.69 -12.85 -19.36
C SER A 40 16.14 -12.48 -19.07
N ASN A 41 16.50 -11.19 -19.24
CA ASN A 41 17.78 -10.62 -18.82
C ASN A 41 17.57 -9.30 -18.04
N LEU A 42 17.68 -9.34 -16.72
CA LEU A 42 17.54 -8.17 -15.85
C LEU A 42 18.62 -7.09 -16.05
N SER A 43 19.77 -7.43 -16.63
CA SER A 43 20.82 -6.46 -16.96
C SER A 43 20.55 -5.71 -18.28
N SER A 44 19.64 -6.23 -19.12
CA SER A 44 19.23 -5.60 -20.38
C SER A 44 17.75 -5.89 -20.66
N PRO A 45 16.84 -5.39 -19.79
CA PRO A 45 15.41 -5.62 -19.96
C PRO A 45 14.92 -4.96 -21.25
N VAL A 46 14.03 -5.64 -21.95
CA VAL A 46 13.44 -5.13 -23.20
C VAL A 46 12.03 -4.66 -22.92
N ALA A 47 11.73 -3.41 -23.30
CA ALA A 47 10.38 -2.88 -23.29
C ALA A 47 9.79 -2.91 -24.71
N THR A 48 8.56 -3.41 -24.80
CA THR A 48 7.75 -3.42 -26.03
C THR A 48 6.47 -2.64 -25.77
N LEU A 49 6.18 -1.64 -26.61
CA LEU A 49 4.94 -0.87 -26.51
C LEU A 49 3.76 -1.84 -26.66
N TYR A 50 2.87 -1.83 -25.68
CA TYR A 50 1.71 -2.70 -25.62
C TYR A 50 0.41 -1.94 -25.88
N ALA A 51 0.28 -0.76 -25.27
CA ALA A 51 -0.89 0.09 -25.43
C ALA A 51 -0.50 1.57 -25.32
N THR A 52 -1.25 2.44 -25.98
CA THR A 52 -1.05 3.89 -25.93
C THR A 52 -2.38 4.62 -26.02
N GLN A 53 -2.46 5.77 -25.37
CA GLN A 53 -3.65 6.62 -25.39
C GLN A 53 -3.29 8.07 -25.18
N SER A 54 -3.86 8.96 -26.00
CA SER A 54 -3.63 10.39 -25.89
C SER A 54 -4.90 11.13 -25.44
N PHE A 55 -4.80 11.77 -24.28
CA PHE A 55 -5.75 12.75 -23.75
C PHE A 55 -4.91 13.92 -23.21
N PRO A 56 -4.61 14.95 -24.02
CA PRO A 56 -3.67 16.01 -23.66
C PRO A 56 -3.99 16.78 -22.39
N THR A 57 -5.28 16.93 -22.08
CA THR A 57 -5.79 17.53 -20.83
C THR A 57 -5.83 16.54 -19.67
N ASP A 58 -5.90 15.26 -20.03
CA ASP A 58 -6.00 13.99 -19.30
C ASP A 58 -4.81 13.61 -18.41
N TRP A 59 -3.67 13.60 -19.07
CA TRP A 59 -2.50 12.89 -18.61
C TRP A 59 -1.33 13.85 -18.47
N THR A 60 -0.63 13.79 -17.34
CA THR A 60 0.55 14.61 -17.10
C THR A 60 1.69 13.80 -16.50
N SER A 61 2.90 14.02 -17.01
CA SER A 61 4.12 13.42 -16.47
C SER A 61 4.50 13.98 -15.09
N LYS A 62 3.76 14.97 -14.58
CA LYS A 62 4.03 15.67 -13.31
C LYS A 62 3.22 15.12 -12.13
N SER A 63 2.27 14.22 -12.40
CA SER A 63 1.42 13.65 -11.38
C SER A 63 1.90 12.26 -10.95
N PRO A 64 1.87 11.94 -9.65
CA PRO A 64 2.09 10.57 -9.17
C PRO A 64 1.10 9.59 -9.79
N THR A 65 1.52 8.34 -9.97
CA THR A 65 0.70 7.29 -10.57
C THR A 65 0.74 6.03 -9.72
N ALA A 66 -0.27 5.18 -9.88
CA ALA A 66 -0.29 3.80 -9.40
C ALA A 66 -0.98 2.92 -10.44
N CYS A 67 -0.63 1.64 -10.43
CA CYS A 67 -1.37 0.64 -11.17
C CYS A 67 -1.49 -0.64 -10.38
N PHE A 68 -2.55 -1.37 -10.68
CA PHE A 68 -2.95 -2.56 -9.95
C PHE A 68 -3.38 -3.65 -10.94
N PRO A 69 -3.06 -4.92 -10.66
CA PRO A 69 -3.47 -6.02 -11.51
C PRO A 69 -4.97 -6.29 -11.31
N TYR A 70 -5.68 -6.57 -12.40
CA TYR A 70 -7.01 -7.17 -12.25
C TYR A 70 -6.87 -8.65 -11.91
N SER A 71 -7.52 -9.06 -10.83
CA SER A 71 -7.48 -10.42 -10.33
C SER A 71 -8.68 -11.21 -10.84
N GLY A 72 -8.61 -11.68 -12.08
CA GLY A 72 -9.68 -12.49 -12.69
C GLY A 72 -9.51 -12.64 -14.20
N ASN A 73 -10.31 -13.54 -14.79
CA ASN A 73 -10.41 -13.68 -16.25
C ASN A 73 -11.34 -12.59 -16.80
N THR A 74 -10.86 -11.34 -16.77
CA THR A 74 -11.63 -10.18 -17.22
C THR A 74 -11.03 -9.62 -18.51
N ALA A 75 -11.81 -8.81 -19.23
CA ALA A 75 -11.33 -8.13 -20.43
C ALA A 75 -10.20 -7.13 -20.13
N SER A 76 -10.08 -6.66 -18.89
CA SER A 76 -8.99 -5.79 -18.44
C SER A 76 -7.92 -6.57 -17.72
N ILE A 77 -6.66 -6.20 -17.97
CA ILE A 77 -5.49 -6.85 -17.37
C ILE A 77 -4.87 -6.00 -16.27
N ALA A 78 -5.13 -4.68 -16.29
CA ALA A 78 -4.64 -3.75 -15.29
C ALA A 78 -5.54 -2.52 -15.17
N PHE A 79 -5.45 -1.88 -14.01
CA PHE A 79 -6.03 -0.59 -13.70
C PHE A 79 -4.90 0.44 -13.52
N PHE A 80 -5.07 1.64 -14.08
CA PHE A 80 -4.13 2.76 -13.94
C PHE A 80 -4.82 3.95 -13.29
N ALA A 81 -4.15 4.58 -12.32
CA ALA A 81 -4.60 5.80 -11.67
C ALA A 81 -3.50 6.87 -11.64
N GLN A 82 -3.86 8.10 -12.00
CA GLN A 82 -3.06 9.30 -11.85
C GLN A 82 -3.65 10.16 -10.74
N PHE A 83 -2.80 10.57 -9.79
CA PHE A 83 -3.16 11.30 -8.58
C PHE A 83 -2.93 12.80 -8.77
N GLY A 84 -3.75 13.64 -8.14
CA GLY A 84 -3.71 15.09 -8.31
C GLY A 84 -4.93 15.76 -7.71
N SER A 85 -5.16 17.03 -8.05
CA SER A 85 -6.38 17.76 -7.66
C SER A 85 -7.65 17.12 -8.20
N LEU A 86 -7.55 16.45 -9.34
CA LEU A 86 -8.56 15.57 -9.93
C LEU A 86 -7.90 14.24 -10.24
N SER A 87 -8.19 13.22 -9.44
CA SER A 87 -7.64 11.89 -9.70
C SER A 87 -8.36 11.24 -10.88
N ARG A 88 -7.57 10.73 -11.81
CA ARG A 88 -8.04 10.15 -13.07
C ARG A 88 -7.62 8.70 -13.15
N PHE A 89 -8.47 7.88 -13.74
CA PHE A 89 -8.20 6.46 -13.83
C PHE A 89 -8.77 5.85 -15.10
N THR A 90 -8.18 4.73 -15.51
CA THR A 90 -8.54 4.02 -16.73
C THR A 90 -8.21 2.53 -16.61
N ASN A 91 -8.94 1.71 -17.36
CA ASN A 91 -8.65 0.30 -17.54
C ASN A 91 -7.74 0.08 -18.75
N ILE A 92 -6.82 -0.89 -18.60
CA ILE A 92 -5.98 -1.40 -19.67
C ILE A 92 -6.51 -2.76 -20.09
N ARG A 93 -6.95 -2.88 -21.33
CA ARG A 93 -7.58 -4.08 -21.89
C ARG A 93 -6.54 -5.11 -22.35
N ALA A 94 -6.93 -6.38 -22.35
CA ALA A 94 -6.14 -7.50 -22.87
C ALA A 94 -5.84 -7.41 -24.38
N ASN A 95 -6.64 -6.63 -25.12
CA ASN A 95 -6.44 -6.40 -26.56
C ASN A 95 -5.55 -5.18 -26.87
N GLY A 96 -4.91 -4.58 -25.86
CA GLY A 96 -4.07 -3.40 -26.03
C GLY A 96 -4.81 -2.06 -26.07
N ASN A 97 -6.13 -2.04 -25.85
CA ASN A 97 -6.88 -0.79 -25.73
C ASN A 97 -6.77 -0.20 -24.32
N ILE A 98 -6.72 1.13 -24.22
CA ILE A 98 -6.85 1.87 -22.95
C ILE A 98 -8.18 2.63 -23.01
N GLU A 99 -8.99 2.53 -21.97
CA GLU A 99 -10.28 3.21 -21.91
C GLU A 99 -10.15 4.71 -21.68
N PRO A 100 -11.07 5.57 -22.13
CA PRO A 100 -11.04 6.98 -21.79
C PRO A 100 -10.90 7.20 -20.27
N PRO A 101 -10.11 8.18 -19.83
CA PRO A 101 -9.98 8.49 -18.41
C PRO A 101 -11.32 8.89 -17.82
N ILE A 102 -11.59 8.39 -16.62
CA ILE A 102 -12.72 8.81 -15.79
C ILE A 102 -12.21 9.36 -14.46
N TYR A 103 -13.09 10.04 -13.73
CA TYR A 103 -12.78 10.65 -12.45
C TYR A 103 -14.03 10.71 -11.58
N TYR A 104 -13.84 10.82 -10.27
CA TYR A 104 -14.93 11.10 -9.34
C TYR A 104 -15.09 12.62 -9.19
N ARG A 105 -16.31 13.12 -9.34
CA ARG A 105 -16.61 14.53 -9.07
C ARG A 105 -16.38 14.79 -7.56
N ASP A 106 -15.70 15.88 -7.25
CA ASP A 106 -15.45 16.36 -5.87
C ASP A 106 -14.57 15.45 -4.99
N VAL A 107 -13.98 14.40 -5.57
CA VAL A 107 -13.11 13.45 -4.84
C VAL A 107 -11.84 13.22 -5.61
N ALA A 108 -10.71 13.47 -4.97
CA ALA A 108 -9.41 13.09 -5.46
C ALA A 108 -8.65 12.29 -4.40
N PHE A 109 -7.81 11.37 -4.88
CA PHE A 109 -6.93 10.58 -4.06
C PHE A 109 -5.65 11.35 -3.79
N VAL A 110 -5.21 11.35 -2.54
CA VAL A 110 -4.08 12.19 -2.09
C VAL A 110 -2.74 11.64 -2.57
N SER A 111 -2.58 10.31 -2.53
CA SER A 111 -1.30 9.67 -2.81
C SER A 111 -1.47 8.22 -3.24
N PRO A 112 -0.63 7.71 -4.16
CA PRO A 112 -0.58 6.27 -4.46
C PRO A 112 -0.20 5.42 -3.24
N LYS A 113 0.49 6.00 -2.25
CA LYS A 113 0.87 5.32 -1.00
C LYS A 113 -0.31 5.12 -0.05
N LEU A 114 -1.40 5.83 -0.29
CA LEU A 114 -2.60 5.82 0.54
C LEU A 114 -3.76 5.10 -0.17
N PHE A 115 -3.41 4.09 -0.98
CA PHE A 115 -4.31 3.34 -1.83
C PHE A 115 -4.11 1.84 -1.59
N SER A 116 -4.91 1.26 -0.69
CA SER A 116 -4.74 -0.13 -0.23
C SER A 116 -5.73 -1.07 -0.91
N PHE A 117 -5.23 -2.15 -1.51
CA PHE A 117 -6.07 -3.15 -2.17
C PHE A 117 -6.74 -4.07 -1.13
N ALA A 118 -8.06 -3.97 -1.03
CA ALA A 118 -8.83 -4.64 0.01
C ALA A 118 -9.38 -6.01 -0.42
N GLY A 119 -9.44 -6.28 -1.73
CA GLY A 119 -9.85 -7.55 -2.29
C GLY A 119 -10.62 -7.40 -3.60
N THR A 120 -11.20 -8.51 -4.04
CA THR A 120 -11.69 -8.72 -5.41
C THR A 120 -12.94 -9.57 -5.35
N LYS A 121 -13.92 -9.26 -6.19
CA LYS A 121 -15.07 -10.11 -6.46
C LYS A 121 -15.55 -9.92 -7.88
N ASP A 122 -15.77 -11.03 -8.58
CA ASP A 122 -16.27 -11.06 -9.95
C ASP A 122 -15.36 -10.21 -10.86
N TYR A 123 -15.86 -9.08 -11.35
CA TYR A 123 -15.15 -8.11 -12.17
C TYR A 123 -14.88 -6.80 -11.42
N PHE A 124 -14.91 -6.83 -10.09
CA PHE A 124 -14.70 -5.66 -9.24
C PHE A 124 -13.49 -5.82 -8.33
N ASP A 125 -12.63 -4.81 -8.34
CA ASP A 125 -11.53 -4.66 -7.40
C ASP A 125 -11.87 -3.56 -6.40
N PHE A 126 -11.65 -3.84 -5.11
CA PHE A 126 -12.03 -2.96 -4.00
C PHE A 126 -10.78 -2.41 -3.32
N PHE A 127 -10.79 -1.12 -3.03
CA PHE A 127 -9.68 -0.43 -2.39
C PHE A 127 -10.15 0.44 -1.24
N HIS A 128 -9.36 0.45 -0.17
CA HIS A 128 -9.50 1.37 0.93
C HIS A 128 -8.51 2.52 0.75
N VAL A 129 -9.02 3.74 0.60
CA VAL A 129 -8.26 4.87 0.07
C VAL A 129 -8.42 6.12 0.92
N TYR A 130 -7.41 6.99 0.91
CA TYR A 130 -7.44 8.30 1.54
C TYR A 130 -7.68 9.41 0.50
N THR A 131 -8.70 10.22 0.72
CA THR A 131 -9.17 11.28 -0.19
C THR A 131 -8.75 12.66 0.29
N ASN A 132 -8.79 13.64 -0.61
CA ASN A 132 -8.51 15.05 -0.32
C ASN A 132 -9.70 15.77 0.33
N ASN A 133 -10.86 15.14 0.37
CA ASN A 133 -12.09 15.66 0.93
C ASN A 133 -12.46 14.90 2.20
N THR A 134 -12.88 15.63 3.24
CA THR A 134 -13.42 15.07 4.48
C THR A 134 -14.93 15.13 4.39
N TYR A 135 -15.58 13.98 4.32
CA TYR A 135 -17.02 13.94 4.17
C TYR A 135 -17.70 14.34 5.47
N SER A 136 -18.60 15.32 5.42
CA SER A 136 -19.25 15.89 6.61
C SER A 136 -20.09 14.88 7.39
N GLY A 137 -20.68 13.89 6.71
CA GLY A 137 -21.49 12.84 7.35
C GLY A 137 -20.67 11.85 8.18
N THR A 138 -19.37 11.72 7.93
CA THR A 138 -18.49 10.76 8.62
C THR A 138 -17.34 11.42 9.37
N GLY A 139 -17.04 12.69 9.06
CA GLY A 139 -15.90 13.42 9.62
C GLY A 139 -14.55 12.86 9.18
N SER A 140 -14.51 12.05 8.12
CA SER A 140 -13.31 11.33 7.69
C SER A 140 -13.01 11.52 6.21
N SER A 141 -11.72 11.48 5.87
CA SER A 141 -11.21 11.45 4.51
C SER A 141 -10.90 10.03 4.02
N TRP A 142 -11.30 9.00 4.78
CA TRP A 142 -11.19 7.61 4.33
C TRP A 142 -12.45 7.19 3.57
N SER A 143 -12.25 6.46 2.48
CA SER A 143 -13.32 5.99 1.60
C SER A 143 -13.03 4.57 1.11
N GLY A 144 -14.09 3.80 0.88
CA GLY A 144 -14.03 2.61 0.05
C GLY A 144 -14.22 2.99 -1.42
N THR A 145 -13.48 2.36 -2.31
CA THR A 145 -13.65 2.48 -3.76
C THR A 145 -13.76 1.09 -4.37
N ARG A 146 -14.49 1.00 -5.48
CA ARG A 146 -14.66 -0.20 -6.28
C ARG A 146 -14.42 0.17 -7.74
N PHE A 147 -13.52 -0.54 -8.41
CA PHE A 147 -13.25 -0.37 -9.84
C PHE A 147 -13.77 -1.57 -10.61
N ASN A 148 -14.48 -1.30 -11.69
CA ASN A 148 -15.06 -2.32 -12.55
C ASN A 148 -14.08 -2.62 -13.71
N ALA A 149 -13.59 -3.85 -13.74
CA ALA A 149 -12.68 -4.35 -14.76
C ALA A 149 -13.34 -4.46 -16.14
N THR A 150 -14.65 -4.63 -16.20
CA THR A 150 -15.39 -4.77 -17.46
C THR A 150 -15.75 -3.42 -18.06
N ASP A 151 -16.05 -2.40 -17.27
CA ASP A 151 -16.35 -1.05 -17.77
C ASP A 151 -16.09 -0.03 -16.66
N SER A 152 -15.09 0.82 -16.88
CA SER A 152 -14.65 1.83 -15.91
C SER A 152 -15.80 2.73 -15.44
N LEU A 153 -16.83 3.02 -16.27
CA LEU A 153 -17.96 3.89 -15.92
C LEU A 153 -18.79 3.39 -14.73
N TYR A 154 -18.73 2.10 -14.42
CA TYR A 154 -19.41 1.50 -13.27
C TYR A 154 -18.53 1.42 -12.01
N SER A 155 -17.38 2.11 -12.03
CA SER A 155 -16.56 2.33 -10.85
C SER A 155 -17.24 3.32 -9.91
N PHE A 156 -17.10 3.10 -8.62
CA PHE A 156 -17.86 3.83 -7.60
C PHE A 156 -17.03 4.00 -6.33
N HIS A 157 -17.31 5.05 -5.55
CA HIS A 157 -16.70 5.28 -4.25
C HIS A 157 -17.77 5.61 -3.21
N SER A 158 -17.48 5.31 -1.95
CA SER A 158 -18.34 5.59 -0.80
C SER A 158 -17.51 6.03 0.39
N TYR A 159 -17.91 7.13 1.04
CA TYR A 159 -17.27 7.62 2.26
C TYR A 159 -17.66 6.82 3.50
N TYR A 160 -18.69 5.99 3.40
CA TYR A 160 -19.16 5.19 4.53
C TYR A 160 -18.28 3.97 4.72
N THR A 161 -17.52 3.98 5.81
CA THR A 161 -16.82 2.80 6.34
C THR A 161 -17.23 2.64 7.80
N SER A 162 -17.20 1.42 8.33
CA SER A 162 -17.60 1.19 9.74
C SER A 162 -16.60 1.73 10.76
N GLN A 163 -15.36 1.98 10.35
CA GLN A 163 -14.30 2.58 11.18
C GLN A 163 -13.43 3.48 10.32
N TYR A 164 -12.85 4.50 10.93
CA TYR A 164 -12.00 5.46 10.23
C TYR A 164 -10.59 5.42 10.83
N PRO A 165 -9.57 5.07 10.04
CA PRO A 165 -8.18 5.12 10.48
C PRO A 165 -7.70 6.54 10.81
N SER A 166 -6.44 6.63 11.28
CA SER A 166 -5.76 7.90 11.55
C SER A 166 -5.92 8.92 10.43
N ALA A 167 -6.15 10.18 10.81
CA ALA A 167 -6.26 11.31 9.89
C ALA A 167 -4.90 11.79 9.33
N LEU A 168 -3.78 11.27 9.85
CA LEU A 168 -2.44 11.60 9.38
C LEU A 168 -1.71 10.34 8.91
N PRO A 169 -2.23 9.63 7.88
CA PRO A 169 -1.57 8.45 7.39
C PRO A 169 -0.28 8.79 6.64
N ARG A 170 0.67 7.85 6.71
CA ARG A 170 1.95 7.88 5.99
C ARG A 170 1.92 6.94 4.80
N VAL A 171 1.53 5.69 5.03
CA VAL A 171 1.42 4.65 4.01
C VAL A 171 0.35 3.64 4.43
N THR A 172 -0.35 3.07 3.47
CA THR A 172 -1.25 1.93 3.69
C THR A 172 -0.91 0.79 2.76
N VAL A 173 -1.01 -0.44 3.25
CA VAL A 173 -0.81 -1.66 2.47
C VAL A 173 -2.00 -2.58 2.65
N GLY A 174 -2.45 -3.13 1.52
CA GLY A 174 -3.53 -4.10 1.47
C GLY A 174 -3.00 -5.52 1.58
N THR A 175 -3.81 -6.42 2.10
CA THR A 175 -3.63 -7.86 1.94
C THR A 175 -4.99 -8.48 1.69
N PHE A 176 -5.04 -9.54 0.88
CA PHE A 176 -6.28 -10.22 0.54
C PHE A 176 -6.00 -11.68 0.23
N SER A 177 -6.99 -12.52 0.53
CA SER A 177 -7.00 -13.89 0.02
C SER A 177 -7.55 -13.86 -1.41
N PRO A 178 -6.85 -14.44 -2.41
CA PRO A 178 -7.33 -14.46 -3.79
C PRO A 178 -8.73 -15.10 -3.87
N GLY A 179 -9.68 -14.41 -4.51
CA GLY A 179 -11.09 -14.81 -4.58
C GLY A 179 -11.89 -14.62 -3.27
N GLY A 180 -11.28 -14.08 -2.23
CA GLY A 180 -11.90 -13.81 -0.94
C GLY A 180 -12.63 -12.46 -0.91
N LEU A 181 -13.79 -12.43 -0.22
CA LEU A 181 -14.52 -11.20 0.10
C LEU A 181 -13.99 -10.49 1.34
N ALA A 182 -12.81 -10.88 1.79
CA ALA A 182 -12.18 -10.37 3.00
C ALA A 182 -10.67 -10.23 2.79
N GLY A 183 -10.12 -9.26 3.51
CA GLY A 183 -8.70 -8.97 3.53
C GLY A 183 -8.35 -8.15 4.75
N TYR A 184 -7.29 -7.36 4.62
CA TYR A 184 -6.88 -6.41 5.62
C TYR A 184 -6.37 -5.13 4.97
N SER A 185 -6.70 -4.01 5.59
CA SER A 185 -6.03 -2.74 5.36
C SER A 185 -5.13 -2.44 6.54
N VAL A 186 -3.84 -2.29 6.30
CA VAL A 186 -2.86 -1.89 7.33
C VAL A 186 -2.44 -0.46 7.09
N VAL A 187 -2.79 0.44 8.01
CA VAL A 187 -2.51 1.86 7.92
C VAL A 187 -1.38 2.22 8.88
N PHE A 188 -0.30 2.78 8.36
CA PHE A 188 0.80 3.33 9.15
C PHE A 188 0.70 4.84 9.17
N ASP A 189 0.79 5.44 10.34
CA ASP A 189 0.64 6.88 10.52
C ASP A 189 1.96 7.64 10.56
N LYS A 190 1.87 8.97 10.60
CA LYS A 190 3.04 9.84 10.70
C LYS A 190 3.71 9.80 12.08
N ALA A 191 3.01 9.38 13.13
CA ALA A 191 3.55 9.22 14.48
C ALA A 191 4.43 7.97 14.63
N GLY A 192 4.40 7.07 13.64
CA GLY A 192 5.21 5.85 13.61
C GLY A 192 4.47 4.63 14.15
N SER A 193 3.15 4.73 14.35
CA SER A 193 2.27 3.62 14.72
C SER A 193 1.65 2.98 13.49
N GLY A 194 1.15 1.75 13.64
CA GLY A 194 0.37 1.08 12.61
C GLY A 194 -0.91 0.48 13.18
N THR A 195 -1.95 0.40 12.36
CA THR A 195 -3.23 -0.20 12.71
C THR A 195 -3.72 -1.09 11.60
N ILE A 196 -4.14 -2.30 11.96
CA ILE A 196 -4.71 -3.32 11.09
C ILE A 196 -6.23 -3.25 11.22
N PHE A 197 -6.90 -3.22 10.07
CA PHE A 197 -8.35 -3.38 9.96
C PHE A 197 -8.63 -4.59 9.08
N SER A 198 -9.37 -5.58 9.59
CA SER A 198 -9.92 -6.60 8.69
C SER A 198 -11.00 -5.96 7.82
N THR A 199 -10.92 -6.18 6.52
CA THR A 199 -11.86 -5.65 5.53
C THR A 199 -12.88 -6.72 5.19
N GLN A 200 -14.15 -6.33 5.09
CA GLN A 200 -15.21 -7.14 4.50
C GLN A 200 -15.82 -6.34 3.35
N LEU A 201 -15.90 -6.98 2.18
CA LEU A 201 -16.43 -6.36 0.97
C LEU A 201 -17.94 -6.47 0.95
N ASN A 202 -18.63 -5.34 0.77
CA ASN A 202 -20.07 -5.35 0.57
C ASN A 202 -20.39 -5.36 -0.93
N THR A 203 -20.74 -6.54 -1.41
CA THR A 203 -20.90 -6.78 -2.84
C THR A 203 -22.31 -6.44 -3.32
N ASN A 204 -23.23 -6.33 -2.37
CA ASN A 204 -24.64 -6.01 -2.61
C ASN A 204 -24.86 -4.50 -2.61
N SER A 205 -23.82 -3.69 -2.39
CA SER A 205 -23.91 -2.24 -2.59
C SER A 205 -24.27 -1.98 -4.06
N VAL A 206 -25.55 -1.74 -4.26
CA VAL A 206 -26.17 -1.43 -5.54
C VAL A 206 -25.62 -0.08 -5.98
N LEU A 207 -25.28 0.03 -7.27
CA LEU A 207 -24.96 1.30 -7.90
C LEU A 207 -26.10 2.29 -7.59
N GLY A 208 -25.81 3.34 -6.83
CA GLY A 208 -26.77 4.38 -6.47
C GLY A 208 -27.15 4.45 -4.98
N ASP A 209 -26.81 3.45 -4.16
CA ASP A 209 -26.89 3.63 -2.71
C ASP A 209 -25.62 4.34 -2.20
N ALA A 210 -25.62 5.67 -2.30
CA ALA A 210 -24.53 6.52 -1.81
C ALA A 210 -24.24 6.32 -0.30
N ASN A 211 -25.19 5.76 0.45
CA ASN A 211 -25.06 5.51 1.89
C ASN A 211 -24.55 4.10 2.20
N GLY A 212 -24.50 3.21 1.20
CA GLY A 212 -23.97 1.88 1.34
C GLY A 212 -22.46 1.90 1.56
N SER A 213 -21.99 1.26 2.62
CA SER A 213 -20.56 1.02 2.80
C SER A 213 -20.09 -0.04 1.81
N LEU A 214 -19.08 0.30 0.98
CA LEU A 214 -18.44 -0.66 0.06
C LEU A 214 -17.48 -1.60 0.80
N ILE A 215 -16.84 -1.08 1.84
CA ILE A 215 -15.85 -1.79 2.65
C ILE A 215 -16.17 -1.55 4.11
N THR A 216 -16.49 -2.62 4.82
CA THR A 216 -16.63 -2.63 6.27
C THR A 216 -15.27 -2.94 6.89
N LEU A 217 -14.82 -2.11 7.83
CA LEU A 217 -13.63 -2.31 8.64
C LEU A 217 -14.02 -2.89 10.01
N ALA A 218 -13.49 -4.06 10.34
CA ALA A 218 -13.62 -4.66 11.66
C ALA A 218 -12.79 -3.87 12.69
N LYS A 219 -12.91 -4.26 13.98
CA LYS A 219 -12.18 -3.65 15.09
C LYS A 219 -10.68 -3.55 14.79
N ALA A 220 -10.16 -2.33 14.91
CA ALA A 220 -8.75 -2.01 14.85
C ALA A 220 -7.89 -2.92 15.76
N GLN A 221 -6.75 -3.35 15.23
CA GLN A 221 -5.69 -4.03 15.98
C GLN A 221 -4.38 -3.28 15.75
N ASP A 222 -3.64 -2.98 16.81
CA ASP A 222 -2.35 -2.31 16.67
C ASP A 222 -1.30 -3.22 16.01
N VAL A 223 -0.49 -2.62 15.14
CA VAL A 223 0.69 -3.28 14.56
C VAL A 223 1.81 -3.25 15.60
N ASP A 224 2.42 -4.41 15.87
CA ASP A 224 3.71 -4.45 16.56
C ASP A 224 4.79 -3.98 15.60
N MET A 225 5.22 -2.72 15.75
CA MET A 225 6.21 -2.09 14.89
C MET A 225 7.62 -2.66 15.07
N ASN A 226 7.91 -3.46 16.12
CA ASN A 226 9.21 -4.07 16.36
C ASN A 226 10.40 -3.09 16.29
N GLY A 227 10.20 -1.84 16.72
CA GLY A 227 11.21 -0.77 16.64
C GLY A 227 11.47 -0.21 15.24
N ILE A 228 10.75 -0.68 14.21
CA ILE A 228 10.87 -0.20 12.83
C ILE A 228 10.22 1.19 12.71
N LYS A 229 10.93 2.11 12.06
CA LYS A 229 10.42 3.44 11.72
C LYS A 229 10.34 3.58 10.21
N LEU A 230 9.14 3.73 9.68
CA LEU A 230 8.91 3.90 8.25
C LEU A 230 9.20 5.33 7.82
N THR A 231 9.93 5.51 6.72
CA THR A 231 10.14 6.85 6.14
C THR A 231 8.94 7.29 5.30
N ASP A 232 8.87 8.58 4.95
CA ASP A 232 7.85 9.07 4.00
C ASP A 232 8.07 8.53 2.57
N ALA A 233 9.22 7.89 2.32
CA ALA A 233 9.56 7.29 1.04
C ALA A 233 8.99 5.87 0.88
N ALA A 234 8.49 5.23 1.93
CA ALA A 234 7.96 3.87 1.88
C ALA A 234 6.97 3.63 0.70
N ILE A 235 7.10 2.48 0.05
CA ILE A 235 6.34 2.06 -1.12
C ILE A 235 5.58 0.78 -0.75
N PRO A 236 4.24 0.79 -0.70
CA PRO A 236 3.46 -0.40 -0.41
C PRO A 236 3.40 -1.33 -1.62
N VAL A 237 3.51 -2.63 -1.36
CA VAL A 237 3.38 -3.69 -2.37
C VAL A 237 2.48 -4.77 -1.79
N THR A 238 1.36 -5.03 -2.47
CA THR A 238 0.40 -6.05 -2.05
C THR A 238 0.74 -7.38 -2.72
N MET A 239 0.96 -8.45 -1.94
CA MET A 239 1.21 -9.81 -2.42
C MET A 239 0.26 -10.79 -1.72
N SER A 240 -0.98 -10.88 -2.20
CA SER A 240 -1.98 -11.77 -1.61
C SER A 240 -2.12 -11.49 -0.09
N ASN A 241 -1.89 -12.50 0.76
CA ASN A 241 -2.03 -12.43 2.22
C ASN A 241 -0.87 -11.71 2.92
N VAL A 242 0.18 -11.30 2.18
CA VAL A 242 1.34 -10.61 2.74
C VAL A 242 1.47 -9.21 2.13
N GLY A 243 1.54 -8.21 2.99
CA GLY A 243 1.85 -6.84 2.60
C GLY A 243 3.35 -6.62 2.74
N TYR A 244 3.96 -6.05 1.71
CA TYR A 244 5.36 -5.65 1.73
C TYR A 244 5.48 -4.12 1.68
N LEU A 245 6.53 -3.60 2.32
CA LEU A 245 6.90 -2.19 2.28
C LEU A 245 8.37 -2.10 1.89
N LEU A 246 8.65 -1.45 0.76
CA LEU A 246 10.01 -1.09 0.37
C LEU A 246 10.29 0.30 0.91
N ASP A 247 11.36 0.46 1.66
CA ASP A 247 11.68 1.73 2.33
C ASP A 247 13.15 2.10 2.20
N LYS A 248 13.45 3.37 2.46
CA LYS A 248 14.80 3.91 2.44
C LYS A 248 15.49 3.66 3.78
N ALA A 249 16.54 2.85 3.77
CA ALA A 249 17.43 2.69 4.92
C ALA A 249 18.28 3.95 5.17
N SER A 250 18.89 4.04 6.35
CA SER A 250 19.73 5.19 6.74
C SER A 250 20.97 5.38 5.86
N ASP A 251 21.47 4.29 5.26
CA ASP A 251 22.58 4.31 4.31
C ASP A 251 22.14 4.60 2.86
N GLY A 252 20.83 4.81 2.64
CA GLY A 252 20.25 5.05 1.32
C GLY A 252 19.94 3.79 0.51
N THR A 253 20.16 2.58 1.05
CA THR A 253 19.76 1.32 0.41
C THR A 253 18.27 1.04 0.56
N THR A 254 17.78 0.08 -0.21
CA THR A 254 16.39 -0.41 -0.09
C THR A 254 16.31 -1.49 0.99
N VAL A 255 15.49 -1.27 2.00
CA VAL A 255 15.09 -2.29 2.99
C VAL A 255 13.66 -2.75 2.69
N ILE A 256 13.36 -4.02 2.96
CA ILE A 256 12.03 -4.59 2.80
C ILE A 256 11.48 -5.02 4.15
N TYR A 257 10.28 -4.53 4.46
CA TYR A 257 9.48 -5.01 5.57
C TYR A 257 8.30 -5.84 5.05
N SER A 258 7.81 -6.76 5.87
CA SER A 258 6.63 -7.57 5.58
C SER A 258 5.69 -7.59 6.78
N ILE A 259 4.40 -7.71 6.49
CA ILE A 259 3.35 -7.95 7.47
C ILE A 259 2.33 -8.94 6.89
N ASN A 260 1.96 -9.95 7.68
CA ASN A 260 0.88 -10.88 7.35
C ASN A 260 -0.19 -10.81 8.44
N PRO A 261 -1.18 -9.90 8.31
CA PRO A 261 -2.18 -9.66 9.34
C PRO A 261 -3.00 -10.90 9.74
N SER A 262 -3.13 -11.89 8.84
CA SER A 262 -3.84 -13.14 9.13
C SER A 262 -3.07 -14.07 10.08
N GLN A 263 -1.75 -13.89 10.19
CA GLN A 263 -0.87 -14.74 11.00
C GLN A 263 -0.27 -13.99 12.20
N SER A 264 0.08 -12.72 12.03
CA SER A 264 0.74 -11.91 13.06
C SER A 264 0.50 -10.42 12.82
N PRO A 265 0.27 -9.63 13.87
CA PRO A 265 0.22 -8.18 13.76
C PRO A 265 1.61 -7.53 13.67
N LYS A 266 2.68 -8.32 13.61
CA LYS A 266 4.04 -7.83 13.68
C LYS A 266 4.57 -7.40 12.31
N LEU A 267 5.08 -6.17 12.24
CA LEU A 267 5.90 -5.72 11.11
C LEU A 267 7.32 -6.27 11.27
N GLN A 268 7.83 -6.94 10.23
CA GLN A 268 9.12 -7.63 10.29
C GLN A 268 10.02 -7.18 9.15
N ALA A 269 11.28 -6.84 9.47
CA ALA A 269 12.32 -6.67 8.47
C ALA A 269 12.72 -8.02 7.88
N LEU A 270 12.78 -8.13 6.56
CA LEU A 270 13.24 -9.34 5.90
C LEU A 270 14.75 -9.46 6.03
N SER A 271 15.22 -10.68 6.25
CA SER A 271 16.65 -10.99 6.21
C SER A 271 17.10 -11.05 4.75
N ILE A 272 17.91 -10.08 4.34
CA ILE A 272 18.47 -10.01 3.00
C ILE A 272 19.91 -10.53 3.06
N THR A 273 20.22 -11.55 2.25
CA THR A 273 21.54 -12.21 2.27
C THR A 273 22.46 -11.77 1.13
N SER A 274 21.93 -11.00 0.16
CA SER A 274 22.65 -10.51 -1.01
C SER A 274 22.97 -9.02 -0.89
N ASP A 275 23.66 -8.50 -1.91
CA ASP A 275 23.71 -7.07 -2.17
C ASP A 275 22.30 -6.50 -2.40
N VAL A 276 22.11 -5.20 -2.17
CA VAL A 276 20.82 -4.50 -2.19
C VAL A 276 20.87 -3.32 -3.16
N PRO A 277 19.77 -2.97 -3.85
CA PRO A 277 19.76 -1.78 -4.69
C PRO A 277 19.69 -0.50 -3.85
N THR A 278 20.31 0.56 -4.34
CA THR A 278 20.09 1.92 -3.80
C THR A 278 18.61 2.29 -3.92
N PHE A 279 18.05 2.85 -2.85
CA PHE A 279 16.67 3.32 -2.85
C PHE A 279 16.51 4.55 -3.75
N SER A 280 15.49 4.56 -4.59
CA SER A 280 15.15 5.73 -5.42
C SER A 280 13.80 6.31 -5.01
N THR A 281 13.69 7.64 -5.04
CA THR A 281 12.41 8.33 -4.86
C THR A 281 11.50 8.19 -6.07
N VAL A 282 12.06 7.84 -7.23
CA VAL A 282 11.33 7.52 -8.46
C VAL A 282 11.40 6.00 -8.64
N GLN A 283 10.76 5.30 -7.71
CA GLN A 283 10.69 3.84 -7.70
C GLN A 283 9.23 3.40 -7.69
N SER A 284 8.96 2.33 -8.45
CA SER A 284 7.71 1.58 -8.40
C SER A 284 8.03 0.10 -8.26
N ALA A 285 7.07 -0.67 -7.76
CA ALA A 285 7.25 -2.08 -7.52
C ALA A 285 5.97 -2.86 -7.80
N ALA A 286 6.11 -4.07 -8.31
CA ALA A 286 5.02 -4.99 -8.58
C ALA A 286 5.42 -6.42 -8.22
N VAL A 287 4.40 -7.25 -8.00
CA VAL A 287 4.58 -8.67 -7.71
C VAL A 287 4.44 -9.50 -8.97
N VAL A 288 5.40 -10.38 -9.23
CA VAL A 288 5.33 -11.41 -10.27
C VAL A 288 5.70 -12.76 -9.63
N GLY A 289 4.70 -13.61 -9.38
CA GLY A 289 4.91 -14.86 -8.64
C GLY A 289 5.43 -14.59 -7.21
N SER A 290 6.55 -15.22 -6.84
CA SER A 290 7.24 -14.99 -5.55
C SER A 290 8.24 -13.83 -5.58
N LYS A 291 8.25 -13.03 -6.64
CA LYS A 291 9.23 -11.96 -6.83
C LYS A 291 8.58 -10.59 -6.73
N ILE A 292 9.29 -9.66 -6.11
CA ILE A 292 8.99 -8.23 -6.19
C ILE A 292 9.93 -7.63 -7.23
N ILE A 293 9.37 -7.18 -8.34
CA ILE A 293 10.11 -6.47 -9.38
C ILE A 293 10.06 -4.98 -9.08
N THR A 294 11.20 -4.31 -9.10
CA THR A 294 11.29 -2.87 -8.94
C THR A 294 11.76 -2.21 -10.23
N TYR A 295 11.13 -1.09 -10.57
CA TYR A 295 11.65 -0.13 -11.53
C TYR A 295 12.15 1.06 -10.72
N SER A 296 13.37 1.50 -10.97
CA SER A 296 13.90 2.72 -10.37
C SER A 296 14.69 3.53 -11.38
N THR A 297 14.79 4.83 -11.13
CA THR A 297 15.71 5.70 -11.88
C THR A 297 16.73 6.32 -10.93
N PHE A 298 17.96 6.46 -11.40
CA PHE A 298 19.01 7.19 -10.69
C PHE A 298 19.47 8.37 -11.56
N ASN A 299 19.61 9.54 -10.94
CA ASN A 299 19.96 10.79 -11.62
C ASN A 299 19.08 11.15 -12.83
N ALA A 300 17.82 10.68 -12.84
CA ALA A 300 16.85 10.92 -13.91
C ALA A 300 17.33 10.55 -15.33
N SER A 301 18.29 9.62 -15.47
CA SER A 301 18.85 9.27 -16.78
C SER A 301 18.99 7.77 -17.01
N THR A 302 19.22 7.00 -15.94
CA THR A 302 19.42 5.55 -16.03
C THR A 302 18.28 4.83 -15.34
N VAL A 303 17.70 3.86 -16.04
CA VAL A 303 16.66 2.95 -15.53
C VAL A 303 17.32 1.68 -15.01
N PHE A 304 16.92 1.24 -13.83
CA PHE A 304 17.31 -0.05 -13.26
C PHE A 304 16.06 -0.89 -12.99
N ILE A 305 16.11 -2.17 -13.37
CA ILE A 305 15.11 -3.16 -13.01
C ILE A 305 15.76 -4.19 -12.10
N ASN A 306 15.28 -4.31 -10.87
CA ASN A 306 15.76 -5.32 -9.93
C ASN A 306 14.62 -6.28 -9.56
N SER A 307 14.98 -7.47 -9.14
CA SER A 307 14.04 -8.49 -8.68
C SER A 307 14.47 -8.99 -7.30
N PHE A 308 13.55 -8.94 -6.34
CA PHE A 308 13.73 -9.53 -5.01
C PHE A 308 12.90 -10.82 -4.91
N ASP A 309 13.55 -11.94 -4.66
CA ASP A 309 12.88 -13.20 -4.35
C ASP A 309 12.48 -13.23 -2.87
N THR A 310 11.16 -13.21 -2.59
CA THR A 310 10.65 -13.16 -1.21
C THR A 310 10.86 -14.45 -0.43
N THR A 311 11.11 -15.57 -1.12
CA THR A 311 11.39 -16.86 -0.47
C THR A 311 12.87 -16.97 -0.11
N GLY A 312 13.74 -16.57 -1.04
CA GLY A 312 15.20 -16.64 -0.85
C GLY A 312 15.79 -15.47 -0.06
N GLY A 313 15.12 -14.32 -0.03
CA GLY A 313 15.71 -13.09 0.55
C GLY A 313 16.87 -12.54 -0.30
N ILE A 314 16.82 -12.75 -1.61
CA ILE A 314 17.91 -12.44 -2.55
C ILE A 314 17.45 -11.43 -3.59
N TRP A 315 18.22 -10.35 -3.74
CA TRP A 315 18.12 -9.43 -4.86
C TRP A 315 18.94 -9.90 -6.05
N THR A 316 18.40 -9.62 -7.24
CA THR A 316 19.06 -9.84 -8.53
C THR A 316 18.82 -8.61 -9.40
N GLY A 317 19.82 -8.20 -10.16
CA GLY A 317 19.74 -7.06 -11.07
C GLY A 317 20.99 -6.18 -11.06
N PRO A 318 20.98 -5.09 -11.83
CA PRO A 318 22.07 -4.13 -11.90
C PRO A 318 22.09 -3.18 -10.70
N ASN A 319 23.26 -2.57 -10.45
CA ASN A 319 23.45 -1.55 -9.41
C ASN A 319 23.12 -2.02 -7.98
N LEU A 320 23.35 -3.30 -7.69
CA LEU A 320 23.34 -3.80 -6.33
C LEU A 320 24.63 -3.38 -5.63
N ILE A 321 24.50 -2.92 -4.39
CA ILE A 321 25.61 -2.54 -3.51
C ILE A 321 25.58 -3.39 -2.24
N LYS A 322 26.74 -3.65 -1.67
CA LYS A 322 26.84 -4.43 -0.43
C LYS A 322 26.04 -3.74 0.67
N ALA A 323 25.03 -4.44 1.19
CA ALA A 323 24.23 -3.93 2.29
C ALA A 323 25.15 -3.56 3.46
N ALA A 324 24.95 -2.38 4.06
CA ALA A 324 25.61 -2.09 5.32
C ALA A 324 25.26 -3.21 6.29
N LYS A 325 26.27 -3.83 6.90
CA LYS A 325 26.02 -4.84 7.92
C LYS A 325 25.14 -4.16 8.97
N PRO A 326 23.93 -4.69 9.27
CA PRO A 326 23.09 -4.09 10.28
C PRO A 326 23.95 -3.93 11.53
N PRO A 327 23.89 -2.76 12.21
CA PRO A 327 24.73 -2.52 13.37
C PRO A 327 24.54 -3.71 14.29
N SER A 328 25.59 -4.54 14.43
CA SER A 328 25.55 -5.68 15.33
C SER A 328 25.08 -5.10 16.65
N PRO A 329 24.00 -5.63 17.26
CA PRO A 329 23.43 -5.04 18.46
C PRO A 329 24.58 -4.83 19.41
N THR A 330 24.95 -3.57 19.62
CA THR A 330 26.04 -3.22 20.51
C THR A 330 25.51 -3.66 21.85
N SER A 331 25.88 -4.88 22.27
CA SER A 331 25.67 -5.32 23.62
C SER A 331 26.39 -4.27 24.43
N SER A 332 25.64 -3.32 24.98
CA SER A 332 26.12 -2.35 25.93
C SER A 332 26.58 -3.18 27.12
N SER A 333 27.80 -3.68 27.04
CA SER A 333 28.56 -4.13 28.17
C SER A 333 28.77 -2.87 28.99
N ASN A 334 27.82 -2.61 29.88
CA ASN A 334 28.07 -1.76 31.01
C ASN A 334 29.27 -2.39 31.70
N ASN A 335 30.44 -1.77 31.50
CA ASN A 335 31.62 -1.95 32.33
C ASN A 335 31.26 -1.40 33.72
N GLY A 336 30.48 -2.18 34.47
CA GLY A 336 30.49 -2.18 35.92
C GLY A 336 31.06 -3.52 36.32
N GLY A 337 32.22 -3.49 36.99
CA GLY A 337 32.87 -4.69 37.50
C GLY A 337 31.94 -5.48 38.39
N ASP A 338 32.04 -6.81 38.31
CA ASP A 338 32.66 -7.58 39.38
C ASP A 338 32.90 -9.00 38.86
N ASP A 339 34.06 -9.54 39.25
CA ASP A 339 34.49 -10.91 39.02
C ASP A 339 33.46 -11.89 39.61
N ASP A 340 32.70 -12.59 38.77
CA ASP A 340 32.28 -13.94 39.15
C ASP A 340 32.01 -14.85 37.94
N GLY A 341 32.59 -16.05 38.01
CA GLY A 341 32.79 -17.00 36.91
C GLY A 341 31.55 -17.73 36.44
N GLY A 342 30.59 -17.02 35.84
CA GLY A 342 29.40 -17.60 35.23
C GLY A 342 29.61 -18.06 33.78
N THR A 343 29.82 -19.36 33.56
CA THR A 343 29.91 -19.99 32.23
C THR A 343 28.71 -19.64 31.34
N LYS A 344 28.94 -18.86 30.27
CA LYS A 344 27.92 -18.54 29.27
C LYS A 344 27.50 -19.82 28.52
N THR A 345 26.28 -20.28 28.75
CA THR A 345 25.71 -21.43 28.06
C THR A 345 25.55 -21.14 26.57
N PRO A 346 26.12 -21.94 25.66
CA PRO A 346 26.04 -21.69 24.23
C PRO A 346 24.59 -21.82 23.74
N LEU A 347 24.05 -20.74 23.16
CA LEU A 347 22.70 -20.71 22.57
C LEU A 347 22.45 -21.83 21.55
N GLY A 348 23.49 -22.38 20.93
CA GLY A 348 23.40 -23.51 20.01
C GLY A 348 22.82 -24.79 20.64
N ALA A 349 22.97 -25.00 21.95
CA ALA A 349 22.42 -26.16 22.64
C ALA A 349 20.89 -26.10 22.79
N ILE A 350 20.32 -24.91 22.90
CA ILE A 350 18.88 -24.72 23.10
C ILE A 350 18.12 -24.98 21.78
N ILE A 351 18.66 -24.50 20.66
CA ILE A 351 18.02 -24.67 19.35
C ILE A 351 18.12 -26.14 18.87
N GLY A 352 19.23 -26.81 19.14
CA GLY A 352 19.39 -28.25 18.85
C GLY A 352 18.41 -29.15 19.63
N GLY A 353 18.10 -28.78 20.87
CA GLY A 353 17.16 -29.54 21.72
C GLY A 353 15.70 -29.50 21.22
N VAL A 354 15.24 -28.34 20.73
CA VAL A 354 13.84 -28.19 20.29
C VAL A 354 13.59 -28.93 18.97
N VAL A 355 14.51 -28.85 18.02
CA VAL A 355 14.38 -29.58 16.74
C VAL A 355 14.48 -31.09 16.96
N GLY A 356 15.42 -31.54 17.80
CA GLY A 356 15.53 -32.96 18.17
C GLY A 356 14.27 -33.49 18.87
N GLY A 357 13.69 -32.71 19.79
CA GLY A 357 12.47 -33.08 20.50
C GLY A 357 11.25 -33.23 19.59
N LEU A 358 11.06 -32.32 18.62
CA LEU A 358 9.95 -32.38 17.68
C LEU A 358 10.01 -33.60 16.76
N VAL A 359 11.21 -34.02 16.34
CA VAL A 359 11.39 -35.23 15.52
C VAL A 359 11.03 -36.50 16.31
N VAL A 360 11.41 -36.58 17.58
CA VAL A 360 11.07 -37.73 18.45
C VAL A 360 9.56 -37.81 18.68
N ILE A 361 8.89 -36.67 18.95
CA ILE A 361 7.43 -36.63 19.13
C ILE A 361 6.71 -37.08 17.85
N ALA A 362 7.15 -36.62 16.68
CA ALA A 362 6.57 -37.03 15.40
C ALA A 362 6.70 -38.54 15.16
N LEU A 363 7.85 -39.13 15.48
CA LEU A 363 8.06 -40.58 15.39
C LEU A 363 7.16 -41.37 16.34
N ILE A 364 6.97 -40.91 17.58
CA ILE A 364 6.06 -41.55 18.55
C ILE A 364 4.62 -41.54 18.02
N VAL A 365 4.14 -40.39 17.53
CA VAL A 365 2.79 -40.27 16.95
C VAL A 365 2.63 -41.21 15.75
N PHE A 366 3.63 -41.28 14.87
CA PHE A 366 3.61 -42.19 13.71
C PHE A 366 3.49 -43.66 14.13
N PHE A 367 4.26 -44.11 15.13
CA PHE A 367 4.17 -45.49 15.62
C PHE A 367 2.83 -45.80 16.32
N VAL A 368 2.25 -44.84 17.05
CA VAL A 368 0.92 -45.01 17.67
C VAL A 368 -0.16 -45.14 16.60
N VAL A 369 -0.14 -44.30 15.56
CA VAL A 369 -1.10 -44.38 14.44
C VAL A 369 -0.92 -45.69 13.66
N ARG A 370 0.32 -46.10 13.40
CA ARG A 370 0.62 -47.35 12.69
C ARG A 370 0.16 -48.57 13.47
N LYS A 371 0.36 -48.60 14.80
CA LYS A 371 -0.11 -49.70 15.66
C LYS A 371 -1.64 -49.78 15.71
N ARG A 372 -2.33 -48.63 15.67
CA ARG A 372 -3.80 -48.58 15.67
C ARG A 372 -4.44 -49.09 14.38
N ARG A 373 -3.79 -48.89 13.23
CA ARG A 373 -4.35 -49.31 11.92
C ARG A 373 -4.30 -50.83 11.68
N ASN A 374 -3.45 -51.58 12.38
CA ASN A 374 -3.35 -53.03 12.21
C ASN A 374 -4.43 -53.85 12.95
N GLY A 375 -5.36 -53.22 13.66
CA GLY A 375 -6.37 -53.90 14.49
C GLY A 375 -7.78 -54.03 13.89
N TYR A 376 -8.10 -53.37 12.77
CA TYR A 376 -9.46 -53.37 12.22
C TYR A 376 -9.60 -54.41 11.10
N LYS A 377 -10.13 -55.59 11.44
CA LYS A 377 -10.71 -56.52 10.46
C LYS A 377 -12.17 -56.11 10.22
N PRO A 378 -12.58 -55.74 9.00
CA PRO A 378 -13.96 -55.41 8.71
C PRO A 378 -14.84 -56.68 8.81
N ALA A 379 -15.92 -56.60 9.59
CA ALA A 379 -16.94 -57.64 9.66
C ALA A 379 -17.79 -57.63 8.39
N ALA A 380 -18.04 -58.83 7.84
CA ALA A 380 -18.81 -59.02 6.62
C ALA A 380 -20.29 -58.62 6.80
N VAL A 381 -20.80 -57.83 5.85
CA VAL A 381 -22.21 -57.39 5.78
C VAL A 381 -22.94 -58.27 4.77
N SER A 382 -24.04 -58.88 5.21
CA SER A 382 -24.94 -59.74 4.43
C SER A 382 -25.81 -58.92 3.45
N PRO A 383 -26.29 -59.52 2.34
CA PRO A 383 -26.99 -58.81 1.27
C PRO A 383 -28.48 -58.54 1.59
N PRO A 384 -29.08 -57.47 1.05
CA PRO A 384 -30.47 -57.11 1.30
C PRO A 384 -31.45 -57.88 0.39
N THR A 385 -32.54 -58.31 1.03
CA THR A 385 -33.70 -58.98 0.46
C THR A 385 -34.58 -58.00 -0.31
N SER A 386 -35.03 -58.42 -1.49
CA SER A 386 -36.03 -57.77 -2.34
C SER A 386 -37.45 -57.87 -1.77
N SER A 387 -38.24 -56.80 -1.84
CA SER A 387 -39.70 -56.88 -1.72
C SER A 387 -40.41 -55.84 -2.60
N ASP A 388 -41.11 -56.40 -3.57
CA ASP A 388 -42.43 -56.07 -4.11
C ASP A 388 -42.77 -54.71 -4.72
N TYR A 389 -43.05 -54.87 -6.01
CA TYR A 389 -43.83 -54.06 -6.93
C TYR A 389 -45.33 -54.14 -6.56
N GLN A 390 -46.04 -53.02 -6.48
CA GLN A 390 -47.50 -53.01 -6.62
C GLN A 390 -48.02 -51.84 -7.46
N ASP A 391 -49.05 -52.22 -8.21
CA ASP A 391 -49.69 -51.71 -9.41
C ASP A 391 -50.71 -50.57 -9.14
N PRO A 392 -50.91 -49.58 -10.04
CA PRO A 392 -51.81 -48.47 -9.80
C PRO A 392 -53.21 -48.71 -10.41
N GLY A 393 -54.25 -48.63 -9.58
CA GLY A 393 -55.60 -48.42 -10.09
C GLY A 393 -56.71 -48.69 -9.09
N LYS A 394 -57.34 -47.64 -8.55
CA LYS A 394 -58.80 -47.46 -8.56
C LYS A 394 -59.24 -46.13 -7.95
N ILE A 395 -60.20 -45.54 -8.65
CA ILE A 395 -61.04 -44.39 -8.30
C ILE A 395 -61.94 -44.79 -7.13
N GLU A 396 -62.11 -43.91 -6.13
CA GLU A 396 -63.43 -43.67 -5.55
C GLU A 396 -63.53 -42.32 -4.84
N ASP A 397 -64.74 -41.80 -4.98
CA ASP A 397 -65.27 -40.47 -4.78
C ASP A 397 -65.68 -40.26 -3.32
N SER A 398 -65.48 -39.07 -2.75
CA SER A 398 -66.34 -38.53 -1.68
C SER A 398 -66.03 -37.08 -1.33
N THR A 399 -67.06 -36.30 -1.56
CA THR A 399 -67.36 -34.89 -1.29
C THR A 399 -67.30 -34.57 0.21
N THR A 400 -66.74 -33.41 0.62
CA THR A 400 -67.48 -32.43 1.45
C THR A 400 -66.77 -31.07 1.59
N HIS A 401 -67.61 -30.06 1.66
CA HIS A 401 -67.40 -28.61 1.57
C HIS A 401 -66.50 -27.98 2.65
N SER A 402 -65.81 -26.90 2.29
CA SER A 402 -66.02 -25.57 2.92
C SER A 402 -65.34 -24.47 2.09
N ALA A 403 -66.15 -23.50 1.69
CA ALA A 403 -65.83 -22.36 0.85
C ALA A 403 -65.33 -21.17 1.69
N LEU A 404 -64.37 -20.40 1.18
CA LEU A 404 -64.20 -18.95 1.36
C LEU A 404 -63.34 -18.36 0.21
N PRO A 405 -63.48 -17.05 -0.11
CA PRO A 405 -63.50 -16.56 -1.50
C PRO A 405 -62.14 -16.12 -2.05
N LEU A 406 -61.91 -16.41 -3.34
CA LEU A 406 -60.89 -15.78 -4.16
C LEU A 406 -61.26 -14.30 -4.42
N MET A 407 -60.40 -13.38 -4.01
CA MET A 407 -60.36 -12.05 -4.64
C MET A 407 -59.66 -12.17 -5.99
N GLN A 408 -60.45 -11.96 -7.04
CA GLN A 408 -60.02 -11.90 -8.43
C GLN A 408 -59.44 -10.49 -8.68
N GLN A 409 -58.12 -10.37 -8.64
CA GLN A 409 -57.44 -9.13 -9.01
C GLN A 409 -57.31 -9.07 -10.53
N VAL A 410 -58.24 -8.35 -11.14
CA VAL A 410 -58.26 -7.99 -12.56
C VAL A 410 -57.10 -7.05 -12.84
N TYR A 411 -56.16 -7.48 -13.69
CA TYR A 411 -55.20 -6.59 -14.34
C TYR A 411 -55.87 -5.90 -15.52
N PRO A 412 -55.90 -4.56 -15.60
CA PRO A 412 -56.24 -3.88 -16.84
C PRO A 412 -55.02 -3.84 -17.78
N ASP A 413 -55.29 -4.21 -19.04
CA ASP A 413 -54.47 -3.92 -20.22
C ASP A 413 -54.02 -2.45 -20.24
N GLN A 414 -52.71 -2.22 -20.28
CA GLN A 414 -52.14 -0.98 -20.81
C GLN A 414 -51.52 -1.27 -22.18
N GLN A 415 -52.37 -1.23 -23.19
CA GLN A 415 -51.97 -0.82 -24.54
C GLN A 415 -52.26 0.68 -24.70
N GLN A 416 -51.43 1.34 -25.52
CA GLN A 416 -51.43 2.76 -25.91
C GLN A 416 -50.64 3.73 -25.03
N GLN A 417 -49.35 3.86 -25.35
CA GLN A 417 -48.74 5.17 -25.64
C GLN A 417 -47.46 4.97 -26.48
N GLN A 418 -47.63 4.85 -27.79
CA GLN A 418 -46.59 5.09 -28.79
C GLN A 418 -47.08 6.19 -29.72
N ALA A 419 -46.73 7.43 -29.43
CA ALA A 419 -46.59 8.53 -30.39
C ALA A 419 -46.09 9.77 -29.64
N TYR A 420 -45.20 10.54 -30.28
CA TYR A 420 -44.54 11.77 -29.84
C TYR A 420 -43.16 11.64 -29.20
N TYR A 421 -42.17 11.34 -30.05
CA TYR A 421 -40.93 12.13 -30.05
C TYR A 421 -40.87 12.92 -31.35
N GLN A 422 -41.18 14.22 -31.26
CA GLN A 422 -40.94 15.19 -32.32
C GLN A 422 -39.43 15.41 -32.50
N GLN A 423 -39.10 15.62 -33.77
CA GLN A 423 -37.83 16.03 -34.34
C GLN A 423 -36.98 16.93 -33.43
N GLN A 424 -35.81 16.44 -33.02
CA GLN A 424 -34.71 17.33 -32.64
C GLN A 424 -33.92 17.70 -33.89
N GLN A 425 -33.93 19.00 -34.18
CA GLN A 425 -33.18 19.66 -35.24
C GLN A 425 -31.66 19.47 -35.03
N PRO A 426 -30.85 19.34 -36.10
CA PRO A 426 -29.41 19.33 -36.00
C PRO A 426 -28.89 20.73 -35.67
N TYR A 427 -28.39 20.93 -34.45
CA TYR A 427 -27.58 22.10 -34.13
C TYR A 427 -26.18 21.91 -34.73
N THR A 428 -25.99 22.51 -35.91
CA THR A 428 -24.65 22.82 -36.45
C THR A 428 -24.02 23.87 -35.53
N TYR A 429 -23.08 23.44 -34.69
CA TYR A 429 -22.22 24.36 -33.95
C TYR A 429 -21.13 24.87 -34.90
N THR A 430 -21.34 26.05 -35.47
CA THR A 430 -20.31 26.80 -36.19
C THR A 430 -19.44 27.52 -35.15
N PRO A 431 -18.13 27.24 -35.05
CA PRO A 431 -17.26 27.96 -34.14
C PRO A 431 -17.16 29.43 -34.57
N PRO A 432 -17.11 30.40 -33.63
CA PRO A 432 -16.83 31.78 -33.97
C PRO A 432 -15.40 31.90 -34.51
N THR A 433 -15.29 32.20 -35.81
CA THR A 433 -14.08 32.74 -36.43
C THR A 433 -13.75 34.09 -35.80
N LEU A 434 -12.80 34.10 -34.86
CA LEU A 434 -12.06 35.31 -34.51
C LEU A 434 -11.07 35.60 -35.65
N PHE A 435 -11.49 36.44 -36.58
CA PHE A 435 -10.57 37.21 -37.40
C PHE A 435 -9.84 38.21 -36.50
N SER A 436 -8.54 37.99 -36.29
CA SER A 436 -7.60 39.09 -36.06
C SER A 436 -6.59 39.03 -37.20
N GLN A 437 -6.79 39.91 -38.18
CA GLN A 437 -5.76 40.27 -39.16
C GLN A 437 -4.67 41.04 -38.42
N GLU A 438 -3.46 40.51 -38.39
CA GLU A 438 -2.27 41.35 -38.35
C GLU A 438 -1.29 40.82 -39.39
N GLN A 439 -1.19 41.57 -40.49
CA GLN A 439 -0.23 41.34 -41.56
C GLN A 439 1.17 41.71 -41.05
N HIS A 440 2.06 40.73 -40.94
CA HIS A 440 3.50 40.98 -40.87
C HIS A 440 4.13 40.78 -42.26
N PRO A 441 4.76 41.82 -42.85
CA PRO A 441 5.62 41.65 -44.00
C PRO A 441 7.00 41.10 -43.58
N THR A 442 7.47 40.12 -44.32
CA THR A 442 8.85 39.61 -44.33
C THR A 442 9.86 40.72 -44.55
N THR A 443 10.72 40.99 -43.56
CA THR A 443 12.00 41.70 -43.76
C THR A 443 13.12 40.99 -42.98
N ALA A 444 14.28 40.89 -43.64
CA ALA A 444 15.49 40.16 -43.29
C ALA A 444 16.13 40.55 -41.93
N PRO A 445 17.08 39.76 -41.39
CA PRO A 445 17.57 39.94 -40.02
C PRO A 445 18.59 41.07 -39.92
N ILE A 446 18.29 42.07 -39.08
CA ILE A 446 19.24 43.07 -38.62
C ILE A 446 19.70 42.70 -37.20
N ILE A 447 21.01 42.55 -37.05
CA ILE A 447 21.74 42.38 -35.78
C ILE A 447 21.61 43.67 -34.97
N PHE A 448 21.14 43.60 -33.72
CA PHE A 448 21.36 44.67 -32.74
C PHE A 448 21.67 44.15 -31.33
N GLN A 449 22.71 44.74 -30.77
CA GLN A 449 23.17 44.64 -29.38
C GLN A 449 22.10 45.17 -28.40
N PRO A 450 21.96 44.59 -27.19
CA PRO A 450 21.16 45.20 -26.15
C PRO A 450 21.92 46.33 -25.45
N GLN A 451 21.34 47.53 -25.54
CA GLN A 451 21.70 48.71 -24.77
C GLN A 451 20.96 48.67 -23.42
N SER A 452 21.69 48.94 -22.35
CA SER A 452 21.29 48.92 -20.95
C SER A 452 20.24 49.97 -20.59
N THR A 453 19.18 49.57 -19.88
CA THR A 453 18.33 50.47 -19.09
C THR A 453 18.26 50.03 -17.63
N SER A 454 18.48 51.01 -16.78
CA SER A 454 18.56 50.98 -15.32
C SER A 454 17.19 50.84 -14.65
N GLY A 455 17.09 49.94 -13.66
CA GLY A 455 15.92 49.81 -12.80
C GLY A 455 16.17 48.96 -11.54
N SER A 456 16.47 49.66 -10.44
CA SER A 456 16.15 49.39 -9.02
C SER A 456 16.18 47.95 -8.46
N SER A 457 17.18 47.69 -7.62
CA SER A 457 17.39 46.49 -6.79
C SER A 457 16.34 46.25 -5.68
N PRO A 458 16.10 44.98 -5.31
CA PRO A 458 15.93 44.57 -3.93
C PRO A 458 17.15 43.79 -3.43
N THR A 459 17.63 44.18 -2.25
CA THR A 459 18.78 43.60 -1.54
C THR A 459 18.48 42.18 -1.07
N TYR A 460 19.23 41.20 -1.58
CA TYR A 460 19.42 39.91 -0.91
C TYR A 460 20.90 39.65 -0.70
N THR A 461 21.28 39.54 0.57
CA THR A 461 22.61 39.16 1.03
C THR A 461 22.84 37.68 0.73
N LYS A 462 23.80 37.36 -0.16
CA LYS A 462 24.37 36.00 -0.21
C LYS A 462 25.87 36.03 -0.44
N ALA A 463 26.54 35.27 0.42
CA ALA A 463 27.97 35.12 0.56
C ALA A 463 28.67 34.66 -0.72
N ALA A 464 29.85 35.23 -0.96
CA ALA A 464 30.78 34.87 -2.01
C ALA A 464 31.56 33.60 -1.62
N TYR A 465 31.63 32.65 -2.55
CA TYR A 465 32.78 31.78 -2.71
C TYR A 465 33.12 31.72 -4.19
N SER A 466 34.26 32.30 -4.54
CA SER A 466 34.91 32.16 -5.84
C SER A 466 35.65 30.83 -5.88
N SER A 467 35.42 30.02 -6.92
CA SER A 467 36.42 29.05 -7.36
C SER A 467 36.36 28.93 -8.88
N SER A 468 37.39 29.49 -9.52
CA SER A 468 37.80 29.17 -10.88
C SER A 468 38.55 27.84 -10.84
N ASN A 469 38.33 26.95 -11.82
CA ASN A 469 39.36 26.02 -12.27
C ASN A 469 39.04 25.46 -13.66
N GLN A 470 40.01 25.63 -14.57
CA GLN A 470 40.31 24.76 -15.71
C GLN A 470 41.85 24.72 -15.86
N PRO A 471 42.45 23.75 -16.58
CA PRO A 471 43.18 22.66 -15.95
C PRO A 471 44.67 22.57 -16.37
N SER A 472 45.49 21.85 -15.60
CA SER A 472 46.69 21.16 -16.10
C SER A 472 47.17 20.09 -15.12
N ASN A 473 47.63 18.97 -15.68
CA ASN A 473 48.25 17.81 -15.04
C ASN A 473 49.74 17.78 -15.46
N PRO A 474 50.58 16.83 -14.99
CA PRO A 474 51.03 16.49 -13.63
C PRO A 474 52.52 16.81 -13.42
N GLN A 475 52.99 16.93 -12.17
CA GLN A 475 54.37 16.58 -11.84
C GLN A 475 54.52 16.06 -10.40
N SER A 476 55.18 14.91 -10.30
CA SER A 476 55.62 14.18 -9.12
C SER A 476 56.63 14.94 -8.27
N THR A 477 56.58 14.84 -6.94
CA THR A 477 57.48 14.03 -6.08
C THR A 477 57.43 14.45 -4.60
N SER A 478 57.39 13.42 -3.73
CA SER A 478 58.02 13.28 -2.41
C SER A 478 57.79 14.29 -1.27
N GLY A 479 57.38 13.74 -0.11
CA GLY A 479 58.18 13.89 1.11
C GLY A 479 57.49 14.38 2.38
N SER A 480 57.33 13.45 3.32
CA SER A 480 57.47 13.60 4.79
C SER A 480 56.47 14.46 5.61
N SER A 481 55.66 13.76 6.40
CA SER A 481 55.25 14.12 7.79
C SER A 481 56.33 13.67 8.79
N PRO A 482 56.20 13.83 10.12
CA PRO A 482 55.49 14.85 10.93
C PRO A 482 56.42 15.49 12.00
N THR A 483 55.99 16.57 12.66
CA THR A 483 56.51 16.91 14.00
C THR A 483 55.39 17.45 14.89
N ASP A 484 55.09 16.69 15.94
CA ASP A 484 54.39 17.13 17.15
C ASP A 484 55.28 18.08 17.96
N THR A 485 54.70 19.15 18.51
CA THR A 485 55.26 19.77 19.73
C THR A 485 54.14 20.21 20.67
N GLN A 486 54.28 19.74 21.90
CA GLN A 486 53.43 19.92 23.06
C GLN A 486 53.97 21.04 23.97
N ALA A 487 53.04 21.78 24.60
CA ALA A 487 53.11 22.54 25.87
C ALA A 487 54.23 23.59 26.13
N ALA A 488 53.83 24.79 26.61
CA ALA A 488 53.97 25.19 28.03
C ALA A 488 53.69 26.70 28.29
N TYR A 489 52.88 26.93 29.32
CA TYR A 489 52.90 27.96 30.39
C TYR A 489 53.11 29.49 30.13
N SER A 490 52.08 30.22 30.59
CA SER A 490 52.08 31.41 31.48
C SER A 490 52.81 32.71 31.13
N SER A 491 52.07 33.83 31.10
CA SER A 491 51.88 34.75 32.24
C SER A 491 51.41 36.15 31.79
N SER A 492 50.70 36.81 32.71
CA SER A 492 50.01 38.09 32.65
C SER A 492 50.87 39.30 32.27
N ASN A 493 50.25 40.30 31.62
CA ASN A 493 50.21 41.69 32.10
C ASN A 493 49.24 42.55 31.26
N GLN A 494 48.27 43.16 31.94
CA GLN A 494 47.53 44.36 31.51
C GLN A 494 48.29 45.62 32.04
N PRO A 495 47.89 46.89 31.80
CA PRO A 495 46.83 47.45 30.93
C PRO A 495 47.23 48.73 30.13
N SER A 496 46.38 49.19 29.19
CA SER A 496 46.15 50.63 28.92
C SER A 496 44.81 50.88 28.21
N ASN A 497 44.08 51.89 28.68
CA ASN A 497 42.83 52.49 28.13
C ASN A 497 43.17 53.53 27.02
N PRO A 498 42.26 54.04 26.15
CA PRO A 498 41.19 54.98 26.55
C PRO A 498 39.83 54.95 25.78
N GLN A 499 38.78 55.43 26.48
CA GLN A 499 37.63 56.31 26.08
C GLN A 499 36.79 56.08 24.81
N SER A 500 35.51 56.48 24.70
CA SER A 500 34.30 56.61 25.54
C SER A 500 33.18 57.22 24.65
N THR A 501 31.90 56.82 24.84
CA THR A 501 30.57 57.51 24.60
C THR A 501 29.55 56.51 24.01
N SER A 502 28.26 56.39 24.40
CA SER A 502 27.36 57.14 25.29
C SER A 502 26.04 56.36 25.56
N GLY A 503 25.50 56.43 26.79
CA GLY A 503 24.07 56.29 27.20
C GLY A 503 23.42 54.89 27.15
N SER A 504 22.62 54.38 28.11
CA SER A 504 21.89 54.96 29.25
C SER A 504 21.55 53.83 30.25
N SER A 505 21.68 54.06 31.56
CA SER A 505 21.30 53.17 32.69
C SER A 505 19.80 53.30 33.05
N PRO A 506 19.26 52.78 34.19
CA PRO A 506 19.70 51.79 35.21
C PRO A 506 18.61 50.68 35.45
N THR A 507 18.66 49.66 36.34
CA THR A 507 18.95 49.65 37.80
C THR A 507 19.11 48.20 38.33
N ASP A 508 20.27 47.94 38.93
CA ASP A 508 20.64 47.28 40.21
C ASP A 508 20.19 45.85 40.65
N THR A 509 21.19 44.95 40.69
CA THR A 509 21.82 44.20 41.84
C THR A 509 21.02 43.71 43.07
N PRO A 510 21.57 42.78 43.91
CA PRO A 510 22.77 41.91 43.75
C PRO A 510 22.60 40.44 44.18
N ALA A 511 23.60 39.63 43.81
CA ALA A 511 23.91 38.33 44.39
C ALA A 511 24.54 38.46 45.80
N ALA A 512 24.40 37.41 46.61
CA ALA A 512 25.31 37.12 47.72
C ALA A 512 25.79 35.67 47.61
N TYR A 513 27.10 35.52 47.44
CA TYR A 513 27.85 34.27 47.55
C TYR A 513 28.54 34.28 48.93
N TYR A 514 28.44 33.18 49.67
CA TYR A 514 29.40 32.83 50.71
C TYR A 514 30.01 31.48 50.33
N SER A 515 31.34 31.41 50.37
CA SER A 515 32.14 30.20 50.17
C SER A 515 32.75 29.83 51.51
N SER A 516 32.65 28.56 51.91
CA SER A 516 33.55 27.93 52.86
C SER A 516 33.70 26.44 52.53
N ASN A 517 34.95 25.98 52.55
CA ASN A 517 35.38 24.62 52.26
C ASN A 517 35.43 23.75 53.53
N GLN A 518 35.29 22.43 53.31
CA GLN A 518 35.81 21.28 54.08
C GLN A 518 34.92 20.61 55.17
N PRO A 519 35.14 19.29 55.42
CA PRO A 519 34.07 18.28 55.37
C PRO A 519 33.77 17.59 56.72
N SER A 520 32.55 17.05 56.84
CA SER A 520 32.25 15.93 57.74
C SER A 520 30.86 15.33 57.45
N ASN A 521 30.83 14.03 57.19
CA ASN A 521 29.66 13.14 57.15
C ASN A 521 29.27 12.75 58.59
N PRO A 522 28.17 12.00 58.86
CA PRO A 522 26.79 12.03 58.36
C PRO A 522 25.80 12.42 59.48
N GLN A 523 24.64 12.99 59.16
CA GLN A 523 23.45 12.71 59.97
C GLN A 523 22.15 12.87 59.19
N SER A 524 21.40 11.78 59.21
CA SER A 524 20.05 11.55 58.70
C SER A 524 19.00 12.46 59.31
N THR A 525 18.15 13.06 58.48
CA THR A 525 16.70 13.17 58.76
C THR A 525 15.89 13.49 57.51
N SER A 526 14.67 12.96 57.54
CA SER A 526 13.54 13.02 56.62
C SER A 526 13.42 14.28 55.73
N GLY A 527 13.30 14.05 54.42
CA GLY A 527 12.90 15.05 53.44
C GLY A 527 11.68 14.58 52.67
N SER A 528 10.68 15.45 52.65
CA SER A 528 9.31 15.30 52.17
C SER A 528 9.18 15.17 50.64
N ILE A 529 8.06 14.59 50.23
CA ILE A 529 7.54 14.49 48.86
C ILE A 529 7.24 15.90 48.30
N PRO A 530 7.58 16.22 47.03
CA PRO A 530 6.98 17.33 46.31
C PRO A 530 5.81 16.87 45.41
N THR A 531 4.72 17.60 45.55
CA THR A 531 3.43 17.47 44.87
C THR A 531 3.50 17.87 43.40
N TYR A 532 2.70 17.16 42.60
CA TYR A 532 2.36 17.42 41.19
C TYR A 532 1.65 18.77 40.97
N ILE A 533 1.89 19.37 39.81
CA ILE A 533 1.11 20.48 39.24
C ILE A 533 -0.07 19.87 38.47
N GLN A 534 -1.31 20.28 38.78
CA GLN A 534 -2.51 19.97 38.00
C GLN A 534 -3.22 21.28 37.60
N ALA A 535 -3.50 21.42 36.31
CA ALA A 535 -4.23 22.53 35.72
C ALA A 535 -5.76 22.42 35.93
N ALA A 536 -6.39 23.58 35.86
CA ALA A 536 -7.75 23.91 36.25
C ALA A 536 -8.86 23.29 35.38
N TYR A 537 -10.01 23.02 36.01
CA TYR A 537 -11.34 23.34 35.48
C TYR A 537 -12.28 23.76 36.61
N THR A 538 -13.08 24.77 36.30
CA THR A 538 -14.07 25.45 37.14
C THR A 538 -15.38 24.67 37.26
N SER A 539 -15.95 24.59 38.47
CA SER A 539 -17.39 24.45 38.69
C SER A 539 -17.76 24.84 40.14
N SER A 540 -18.93 25.44 40.25
CA SER A 540 -19.48 26.27 41.32
C SER A 540 -19.98 25.53 42.57
N ASN A 541 -20.11 26.32 43.64
CA ASN A 541 -20.98 26.21 44.82
C ASN A 541 -20.45 25.48 46.08
N GLN A 542 -20.14 26.31 47.08
CA GLN A 542 -20.11 26.06 48.53
C GLN A 542 -21.47 25.59 49.10
N PRO A 543 -21.58 25.23 50.40
CA PRO A 543 -20.66 24.45 51.25
C PRO A 543 -21.40 23.40 52.10
N SER A 544 -20.70 22.39 52.64
CA SER A 544 -21.08 21.67 53.88
C SER A 544 -19.94 20.78 54.40
N ASN A 545 -19.80 20.74 55.72
CA ASN A 545 -18.73 20.23 56.56
C ASN A 545 -18.54 18.68 56.53
N PRO A 546 -17.42 18.14 57.07
CA PRO A 546 -16.88 16.81 56.79
C PRO A 546 -17.29 15.77 57.83
N GLN A 547 -17.10 14.48 57.52
CA GLN A 547 -16.71 13.52 58.56
C GLN A 547 -16.18 12.17 58.01
N SER A 548 -15.00 11.80 58.54
CA SER A 548 -14.59 10.48 59.09
C SER A 548 -14.73 9.23 58.19
N THR A 549 -13.66 8.60 57.67
CA THR A 549 -12.57 7.77 58.27
C THR A 549 -12.75 6.28 57.96
N SER A 550 -11.59 5.62 57.80
CA SER A 550 -11.33 4.17 57.73
C SER A 550 -11.75 3.51 56.41
N GLY A 551 -10.89 2.85 55.64
CA GLY A 551 -9.66 2.14 55.97
C GLY A 551 -9.97 0.67 56.14
N SER A 552 -9.69 -0.17 55.13
CA SER A 552 -9.35 -1.59 55.24
C SER A 552 -8.93 -2.20 53.90
N ILE A 553 -7.97 -3.11 54.02
CA ILE A 553 -7.12 -3.83 53.05
C ILE A 553 -7.88 -5.05 52.45
N PRO A 554 -7.42 -5.64 51.33
CA PRO A 554 -8.28 -6.32 50.36
C PRO A 554 -8.51 -7.81 50.68
N THR A 555 -9.63 -8.34 50.20
CA THR A 555 -9.94 -9.78 50.21
C THR A 555 -9.91 -10.33 48.79
N TYR A 556 -9.31 -11.51 48.68
CA TYR A 556 -9.05 -12.31 47.50
C TYR A 556 -10.26 -13.20 47.12
N ILE A 557 -10.22 -13.74 45.89
CA ILE A 557 -10.93 -14.92 45.33
C ILE A 557 -12.42 -14.68 44.95
N GLN A 558 -12.83 -14.90 43.69
CA GLN A 558 -13.17 -16.23 43.16
C GLN A 558 -13.76 -16.17 41.75
N ALA A 559 -13.15 -16.95 40.86
CA ALA A 559 -13.72 -17.34 39.58
C ALA A 559 -14.92 -18.27 39.79
N ALA A 560 -16.00 -18.03 39.05
CA ALA A 560 -17.10 -18.97 38.89
C ALA A 560 -17.08 -19.53 37.46
N TYR A 561 -17.00 -20.86 37.39
CA TYR A 561 -17.38 -21.66 36.23
C TYR A 561 -18.90 -21.63 36.08
N SER A 562 -19.38 -21.48 34.84
CA SER A 562 -20.71 -21.94 34.43
C SER A 562 -20.63 -22.64 33.08
N SER A 563 -21.01 -23.91 33.11
CA SER A 563 -21.17 -24.82 31.98
C SER A 563 -22.55 -24.72 31.33
N SER A 564 -22.66 -25.34 30.14
CA SER A 564 -23.89 -25.78 29.43
C SER A 564 -24.53 -24.77 28.46
N ASN A 565 -24.32 -24.98 27.15
CA ASN A 565 -25.24 -25.78 26.33
C ASN A 565 -24.65 -26.06 24.94
N GLN A 566 -24.80 -27.32 24.48
CA GLN A 566 -24.41 -27.80 23.16
C GLN A 566 -25.34 -27.28 22.05
N PRO A 567 -24.87 -27.24 20.79
CA PRO A 567 -25.56 -26.61 19.66
C PRO A 567 -26.52 -27.55 18.92
N SER A 568 -27.60 -26.98 18.40
CA SER A 568 -28.50 -27.60 17.43
C SER A 568 -27.93 -27.49 16.00
N ASN A 569 -27.95 -28.63 15.33
CA ASN A 569 -27.49 -28.91 13.97
C ASN A 569 -28.59 -28.61 12.94
N PRO A 570 -28.36 -27.86 11.84
CA PRO A 570 -29.22 -27.92 10.67
C PRO A 570 -28.66 -28.91 9.64
N GLN A 571 -29.50 -29.88 9.28
CA GLN A 571 -29.24 -30.83 8.21
C GLN A 571 -29.11 -30.13 6.85
N TYR A 572 -28.02 -30.44 6.16
CA TYR A 572 -27.75 -30.01 4.79
C TYR A 572 -28.17 -31.14 3.84
N VAL A 573 -29.18 -30.90 3.01
CA VAL A 573 -29.61 -31.79 1.93
C VAL A 573 -28.67 -31.56 0.75
N GLY A 574 -27.78 -32.52 0.49
CA GLY A 574 -26.92 -32.53 -0.69
C GLY A 574 -27.71 -32.97 -1.91
N HIS A 575 -27.84 -32.08 -2.90
CA HIS A 575 -28.21 -32.46 -4.26
C HIS A 575 -26.94 -32.82 -5.03
N ASP A 576 -26.87 -34.10 -5.40
CA ASP A 576 -25.84 -34.70 -6.24
C ASP A 576 -26.12 -34.30 -7.70
N LEU A 577 -25.21 -33.52 -8.31
CA LEU A 577 -25.21 -33.25 -9.76
C LEU A 577 -24.05 -34.00 -10.37
N THR A 578 -24.34 -35.21 -10.86
CA THR A 578 -23.46 -35.98 -11.73
C THR A 578 -23.24 -35.23 -13.04
N SER A 579 -22.01 -34.77 -13.26
CA SER A 579 -21.54 -34.25 -14.55
C SER A 579 -21.29 -35.41 -15.51
N THR A 580 -22.22 -35.61 -16.45
CA THR A 580 -22.02 -36.51 -17.60
C THR A 580 -21.21 -35.76 -18.65
N THR A 581 -19.95 -36.14 -18.82
CA THR A 581 -19.08 -35.67 -19.91
C THR A 581 -19.46 -36.40 -21.18
N VAL A 582 -20.20 -35.74 -22.08
CA VAL A 582 -20.40 -36.23 -23.46
C VAL A 582 -19.30 -35.61 -24.32
N SER A 583 -18.33 -36.43 -24.72
CA SER A 583 -17.35 -36.08 -25.75
C SER A 583 -17.99 -36.29 -27.12
N GLU A 584 -18.56 -35.23 -27.71
CA GLU A 584 -18.90 -35.23 -29.14
C GLU A 584 -17.69 -34.76 -29.95
N THR A 585 -17.23 -35.67 -30.80
CA THR A 585 -16.18 -35.45 -31.80
C THR A 585 -16.88 -34.87 -33.04
N MET A 586 -16.74 -33.57 -33.29
CA MET A 586 -17.18 -32.98 -34.57
C MET A 586 -16.06 -33.15 -35.61
N GLU A 587 -16.28 -34.08 -36.54
CA GLU A 587 -15.54 -34.16 -37.80
C GLU A 587 -15.87 -32.96 -38.70
N SER A 588 -14.85 -32.25 -39.16
CA SER A 588 -14.96 -31.17 -40.13
C SER A 588 -15.00 -31.72 -41.56
N GLY A 589 -16.21 -31.80 -42.12
CA GLY A 589 -16.42 -32.06 -43.55
C GLY A 589 -16.01 -30.85 -44.40
N LEU A 590 -14.87 -30.98 -45.09
CA LEU A 590 -14.40 -30.09 -46.16
C LEU A 590 -15.29 -30.28 -47.41
N ASN A 591 -16.09 -29.27 -47.74
CA ASN A 591 -16.69 -29.13 -49.08
C ASN A 591 -15.87 -28.13 -49.89
N SER A 592 -15.15 -28.63 -50.89
CA SER A 592 -14.43 -27.85 -51.89
C SER A 592 -15.42 -27.19 -52.86
N VAL A 593 -15.48 -25.86 -52.86
CA VAL A 593 -16.12 -25.09 -53.93
C VAL A 593 -15.06 -24.71 -54.95
N THR A 594 -15.19 -25.29 -56.15
CA THR A 594 -14.35 -25.05 -57.31
C THR A 594 -14.65 -23.68 -57.91
N VAL A 595 -13.66 -22.79 -57.97
CA VAL A 595 -13.72 -21.50 -58.68
C VAL A 595 -13.09 -21.70 -60.07
N PRO A 596 -13.74 -21.31 -61.18
CA PRO A 596 -13.15 -21.40 -62.52
C PRO A 596 -12.17 -20.23 -62.80
N PRO A 597 -11.16 -20.44 -63.67
CA PRO A 597 -10.08 -19.48 -63.88
C PRO A 597 -10.48 -18.34 -64.83
N SER A 598 -10.21 -17.10 -64.42
CA SER A 598 -10.23 -15.93 -65.29
C SER A 598 -8.86 -15.74 -65.96
N ASN A 599 -8.91 -15.71 -67.29
CA ASN A 599 -7.83 -15.49 -68.24
C ASN A 599 -7.28 -14.03 -68.14
N PRO A 600 -5.97 -13.78 -68.38
CA PRO A 600 -5.43 -12.43 -68.41
C PRO A 600 -5.45 -11.85 -69.84
N GLN A 601 -5.65 -10.55 -69.96
CA GLN A 601 -4.99 -9.61 -70.89
C GLN A 601 -5.86 -8.36 -71.10
N PHE A 602 -5.34 -7.18 -70.76
CA PHE A 602 -4.85 -6.19 -71.73
C PHE A 602 -4.37 -4.93 -70.98
N VAL A 603 -3.15 -4.50 -71.35
CA VAL A 603 -2.55 -3.17 -71.20
C VAL A 603 -2.52 -2.63 -72.65
N PRO A 604 -2.84 -1.36 -72.94
CA PRO A 604 -2.19 -0.14 -72.43
C PRO A 604 -3.00 0.67 -71.44
#